data_AF-A0A937HKG5-F1
#
_entry.id   AF-A0A937HKG5-F1
#
_cell.length_a   1.000
_cell.length_b   1.000
_cell.length_c   1.000
_cell.angle_alpha   90.00
_cell.angle_beta   90.00
_cell.angle_gamma   90.00
#
_symmetry.space_group_name_H-M   'P 1'
#
loop_
_entity.id
_entity.type
_entity.pdbx_description
1 polymer ?
#
loop_
_entity_poly.entity_id
_entity_poly.type
_entity_poly.pdbx_seq_one_letter_code
_entity_poly.pdbx_strand_id
1 'polypeptide(L)'
;MAFTDWTDTRIARMNWMDVALLKVCVIAFTLMIAKIWPVVLTPHWAIFAFLFLLAYAPLKQVQIGRLAQMMTSTQTEQRPAPQASNRGFNAWMEARIANLDTINIGLLKTALIILSLLVAKFWPPVLTPDWWMFGLVFIVTYIPLAIKLLIRQDD
;
A
#
# COMPACT_ATOMS: atom_id res chain seq x y z
N MET A 1 8.84 7.40 -22.67
CA MET A 1 8.14 7.66 -21.40
C MET A 1 9.04 7.22 -20.26
N ALA A 2 9.20 8.02 -19.21
CA ALA A 2 9.92 7.57 -18.03
C ALA A 2 9.14 6.43 -17.37
N PHE A 3 9.84 5.48 -16.73
CA PHE A 3 9.20 4.37 -16.01
C PHE A 3 8.25 4.88 -14.92
N THR A 4 8.55 6.04 -14.33
CA THR A 4 7.69 6.73 -13.37
C THR A 4 6.37 7.17 -13.99
N ASP A 5 6.38 7.84 -15.14
CA ASP A 5 5.15 8.31 -15.81
C ASP A 5 4.24 7.15 -16.21
N TRP A 6 4.84 6.05 -16.65
CA TRP A 6 4.13 4.81 -16.94
C TRP A 6 3.46 4.24 -15.67
N THR A 7 4.17 4.26 -14.55
CA THR A 7 3.66 3.75 -13.28
C THR A 7 2.58 4.66 -12.71
N ASP A 8 2.75 5.99 -12.78
CA ASP A 8 1.76 6.97 -12.34
C ASP A 8 0.44 6.83 -13.08
N THR A 9 0.50 6.62 -14.40
CA THR A 9 -0.70 6.39 -15.23
C THR A 9 -1.46 5.13 -14.79
N ARG A 10 -0.74 4.09 -14.35
CA ARG A 10 -1.35 2.85 -13.84
C ARG A 10 -1.94 3.04 -12.45
N ILE A 11 -1.25 3.76 -11.58
CA ILE A 11 -1.69 4.05 -10.21
C ILE A 11 -2.96 4.89 -10.23
N ALA A 12 -3.06 5.89 -11.09
CA ALA A 12 -4.25 6.72 -11.25
C ALA A 12 -5.50 5.91 -11.66
N ARG A 13 -5.33 4.72 -12.25
CA ARG A 13 -6.41 3.81 -12.67
C ARG A 13 -6.70 2.69 -11.65
N MET A 14 -6.02 2.67 -10.49
CA MET A 14 -6.26 1.69 -9.42
C MET A 14 -7.40 2.14 -8.51
N ASN A 15 -8.36 1.24 -8.26
CA ASN A 15 -9.39 1.47 -7.25
C ASN A 15 -8.87 1.15 -5.85
N TRP A 16 -9.61 1.56 -4.82
CA TRP A 16 -9.28 1.24 -3.43
C TRP A 16 -9.17 -0.25 -3.13
N MET A 17 -10.00 -1.09 -3.75
CA MET A 17 -9.90 -2.54 -3.62
C MET A 17 -8.59 -3.07 -4.19
N ASP A 18 -8.10 -2.49 -5.30
CA ASP A 18 -6.83 -2.92 -5.90
C ASP A 18 -5.65 -2.55 -4.99
N VAL A 19 -5.70 -1.38 -4.35
CA VAL A 19 -4.72 -0.96 -3.35
C VAL A 19 -4.78 -1.88 -2.13
N ALA A 20 -5.98 -2.24 -1.64
CA ALA A 20 -6.12 -3.17 -0.53
C ALA A 20 -5.57 -4.56 -0.87
N LEU A 21 -5.88 -5.10 -2.06
CA LEU A 21 -5.32 -6.35 -2.55
C LEU A 21 -3.79 -6.29 -2.63
N LEU A 22 -3.25 -5.18 -3.12
CA LEU A 22 -1.81 -4.97 -3.20
C LEU A 22 -1.17 -4.98 -1.80
N LYS A 23 -1.81 -4.39 -0.79
CA LYS A 23 -1.31 -4.45 0.60
C LYS A 23 -1.29 -5.88 1.11
N VAL A 24 -2.39 -6.62 0.94
CA VAL A 24 -2.49 -8.03 1.39
C VAL A 24 -1.45 -8.90 0.67
N CYS A 25 -1.29 -8.69 -0.63
CA CYS A 25 -0.30 -9.36 -1.47
C CYS A 25 1.13 -9.12 -0.96
N VAL A 26 1.49 -7.87 -0.68
CA VAL A 26 2.82 -7.51 -0.15
C VAL A 26 3.05 -8.12 1.23
N ILE A 27 2.04 -8.11 2.11
CA ILE A 27 2.13 -8.74 3.45
C ILE A 27 2.34 -10.26 3.31
N ALA A 28 1.51 -10.94 2.51
CA ALA A 28 1.58 -12.38 2.31
C ALA A 28 2.94 -12.80 1.73
N PHE A 29 3.43 -12.08 0.72
CA PHE A 29 4.76 -12.30 0.15
C PHE A 29 5.88 -12.12 1.17
N THR A 30 5.80 -11.06 1.98
CA THR A 30 6.82 -10.78 3.01
C THR A 30 6.85 -11.87 4.08
N LEU A 31 5.68 -12.33 4.54
CA LEU A 31 5.58 -13.42 5.52
C LEU A 31 6.09 -14.75 4.95
N MET A 32 5.82 -15.02 3.67
CA MET A 32 6.37 -16.18 2.97
C MET A 32 7.90 -16.15 2.97
N ILE A 33 8.51 -15.02 2.60
CA ILE A 33 9.98 -14.85 2.62
C ILE A 33 10.52 -14.99 4.04
N ALA A 34 9.87 -14.36 5.02
CA ALA A 34 10.30 -14.42 6.42
C ALA A 34 10.32 -15.87 6.95
N LYS A 35 9.38 -16.71 6.48
CA LYS A 35 9.34 -18.14 6.83
C LYS A 35 10.40 -18.97 6.10
N ILE A 36 10.60 -18.72 4.80
CA ILE A 36 11.63 -19.42 4.00
C ILE A 36 13.04 -19.05 4.46
N TRP A 37 13.24 -17.79 4.85
CA TRP A 37 14.55 -17.26 5.22
C TRP A 37 14.53 -16.60 6.60
N PRO A 38 14.67 -17.40 7.69
CA PRO A 38 14.62 -16.87 9.06
C PRO A 38 15.76 -15.90 9.37
N VAL A 39 16.84 -15.90 8.57
CA VAL A 39 17.92 -14.90 8.65
C VAL A 39 17.36 -13.48 8.53
N VAL A 40 16.29 -13.27 7.76
CA VAL A 40 15.65 -11.95 7.64
C VAL A 40 15.05 -11.46 8.96
N LEU A 41 14.68 -12.37 9.88
CA LEU A 41 14.18 -12.02 11.22
C LEU A 41 15.29 -11.86 12.27
N THR A 42 16.54 -12.20 11.95
CA THR A 42 17.67 -12.12 12.91
C THR A 42 18.03 -10.70 13.35
N PRO A 43 17.93 -9.63 12.53
CA PRO A 43 18.29 -8.28 12.94
C PRO A 43 17.52 -7.80 14.17
N HIS A 44 18.13 -6.88 14.93
CA HIS A 44 17.50 -6.33 16.12
C HIS A 44 16.19 -5.59 15.77
N TRP A 45 15.16 -5.74 16.60
CA TRP A 45 13.83 -5.17 16.32
C TRP A 45 13.87 -3.64 16.13
N ALA A 46 14.80 -2.97 16.81
CA ALA A 46 15.01 -1.53 16.70
C ALA A 46 15.38 -1.09 15.28
N ILE A 47 16.07 -1.94 14.51
CA ILE A 47 16.43 -1.64 13.11
C ILE A 47 15.16 -1.60 12.25
N PHE A 48 14.25 -2.57 12.42
CA PHE A 48 12.98 -2.55 11.70
C PHE A 48 12.11 -1.37 12.12
N ALA A 49 12.04 -1.08 13.43
CA ALA A 49 11.29 0.08 13.91
C ALA A 49 11.85 1.39 13.34
N PHE A 50 13.18 1.55 13.29
CA PHE A 50 13.83 2.71 12.72
C PHE A 50 13.58 2.84 11.21
N LEU A 51 13.73 1.76 10.44
CA LEU A 51 13.46 1.75 9.00
C LEU A 51 11.97 2.04 8.70
N PHE A 52 11.06 1.49 9.50
CA PHE A 52 9.64 1.78 9.39
C PHE A 52 9.37 3.27 9.60
N LEU A 53 9.96 3.86 10.65
CA LEU A 53 9.77 5.27 10.99
C LEU A 53 10.36 6.17 9.90
N LEU A 54 11.51 5.79 9.33
CA LEU A 54 12.14 6.49 8.20
C LEU A 54 11.29 6.42 6.93
N ALA A 55 10.69 5.26 6.63
CA ALA A 55 9.78 5.11 5.49
C ALA A 55 8.43 5.82 5.70
N TYR A 56 7.96 5.89 6.95
CA TYR A 56 6.65 6.46 7.31
C TYR A 56 6.67 7.99 7.50
N ALA A 57 7.78 8.56 7.96
CA ALA A 57 7.95 10.00 8.12
C ALA A 57 7.62 10.82 6.85
N PRO A 58 8.15 10.49 5.65
CA PRO A 58 7.85 11.23 4.44
C PRO A 58 6.38 11.08 4.01
N LEU A 59 5.77 9.92 4.25
CA LEU A 59 4.33 9.70 3.98
C LEU A 59 3.45 10.68 4.78
N LYS A 60 3.80 10.96 6.04
CA LYS A 60 3.04 11.90 6.89
C LYS A 60 3.21 13.35 6.44
N GLN A 61 4.43 13.77 6.07
CA GLN A 61 4.70 15.14 5.62
C GLN A 61 4.06 15.45 4.27
N VAL A 62 4.09 14.51 3.32
CA VAL A 62 3.43 14.66 2.01
C VAL A 62 1.92 14.83 2.17
N GLN A 63 1.30 14.10 3.10
CA GLN A 63 -0.13 14.24 3.38
C GLN A 63 -0.48 15.57 4.04
N ILE A 64 0.33 16.06 4.99
CA ILE A 64 0.06 17.32 5.72
C ILE A 64 0.27 18.55 4.83
N GLY A 65 1.37 18.59 4.06
CA GLY A 65 1.68 19.72 3.18
C GLY A 65 0.65 19.90 2.06
N ARG A 66 0.08 18.80 1.55
CA ARG A 66 -0.94 18.85 0.50
C ARG A 66 -2.37 19.01 1.03
N LEU A 67 -2.66 18.55 2.26
CA LEU A 67 -3.91 18.92 2.95
C LEU A 67 -3.97 20.43 3.20
N ALA A 68 -2.83 21.06 3.51
CA ALA A 68 -2.75 22.52 3.57
C ALA A 68 -3.10 23.15 2.22
N GLN A 69 -2.59 22.63 1.10
CA GLN A 69 -2.92 23.12 -0.25
C GLN A 69 -4.40 22.91 -0.63
N MET A 70 -5.02 21.78 -0.24
CA MET A 70 -6.45 21.54 -0.45
C MET A 70 -7.34 22.47 0.38
N MET A 71 -6.90 22.86 1.58
CA MET A 71 -7.59 23.89 2.38
C MET A 71 -7.43 25.29 1.77
N THR A 72 -6.34 25.55 1.05
CA THR A 72 -6.16 26.80 0.31
C THR A 72 -6.96 26.84 -1.00
N SER A 73 -7.19 25.70 -1.66
CA SER A 73 -7.94 25.62 -2.92
C SER A 73 -9.46 25.44 -2.76
N THR A 74 -9.97 25.16 -1.55
CA THR A 74 -11.40 25.00 -1.29
C THR A 74 -12.18 26.32 -1.20
N GLN A 75 -11.54 27.48 -1.36
CA GLN A 75 -12.26 28.76 -1.37
C GLN A 75 -12.90 29.12 -2.72
N THR A 76 -12.61 28.45 -3.83
CA THR A 76 -13.14 28.89 -5.14
C THR A 76 -14.25 28.03 -5.74
N GLU A 77 -14.58 26.86 -5.19
CA GLU A 77 -15.61 26.00 -5.80
C GLU A 77 -16.51 25.32 -4.76
N GLN A 78 -17.70 25.91 -4.55
CA GLN A 78 -18.80 25.27 -3.82
C GLN A 78 -19.24 23.99 -4.56
N ARG A 79 -18.94 22.82 -3.98
CA ARG A 79 -19.59 21.54 -4.33
C ARG A 79 -20.49 21.07 -3.17
N PRO A 80 -21.71 20.57 -3.44
CA PRO A 80 -22.69 20.29 -2.40
C PRO A 80 -22.27 19.12 -1.49
N ALA A 81 -22.78 19.17 -0.27
CA ALA A 81 -22.43 18.35 0.88
C ALA A 81 -22.44 16.82 0.62
N PRO A 82 -21.52 16.04 1.23
CA PRO A 82 -21.45 14.61 1.01
C PRO A 82 -22.58 13.89 1.73
N GLN A 83 -23.41 13.17 0.96
CA GLN A 83 -24.43 12.27 1.49
C GLN A 83 -23.79 11.14 2.31
N ALA A 84 -24.12 11.10 3.60
CA ALA A 84 -23.74 10.07 4.55
C ALA A 84 -24.40 8.72 4.18
N SER A 85 -23.62 7.84 3.56
CA SER A 85 -23.94 6.45 3.21
C SER A 85 -22.61 5.84 2.74
N ASN A 86 -22.43 4.50 2.77
CA ASN A 86 -21.20 3.76 2.40
C ASN A 86 -20.40 4.28 1.17
N ARG A 87 -21.02 5.05 0.28
CA ARG A 87 -20.37 5.83 -0.78
C ARG A 87 -19.37 6.88 -0.30
N GLY A 88 -19.57 7.49 0.87
CA GLY A 88 -18.71 8.54 1.40
C GLY A 88 -17.31 8.05 1.80
N PHE A 89 -17.22 6.91 2.48
CA PHE A 89 -15.92 6.32 2.85
C PHE A 89 -15.15 5.83 1.62
N ASN A 90 -15.84 5.15 0.70
CA ASN A 90 -15.23 4.70 -0.55
C ASN A 90 -14.76 5.90 -1.41
N ALA A 91 -15.60 6.93 -1.57
CA ALA A 91 -15.22 8.14 -2.30
C ALA A 91 -14.05 8.88 -1.63
N TRP A 92 -14.02 8.92 -0.30
CA TRP A 92 -12.90 9.47 0.46
C TRP A 92 -11.61 8.67 0.24
N MET A 93 -11.69 7.32 0.24
CA MET A 93 -10.53 6.47 -0.06
C MET A 93 -10.06 6.62 -1.51
N GLU A 94 -10.98 6.66 -2.47
CA GLU A 94 -10.66 6.89 -3.88
C GLU A 94 -9.97 8.26 -4.07
N ALA A 95 -10.45 9.31 -3.41
CA ALA A 95 -9.80 10.62 -3.43
C ALA A 95 -8.38 10.58 -2.81
N ARG A 96 -8.14 9.73 -1.81
CA ARG A 96 -6.80 9.53 -1.24
C ARG A 96 -5.89 8.77 -2.19
N ILE A 97 -6.42 7.84 -2.96
CA ILE A 97 -5.65 6.99 -3.88
C ILE A 97 -5.32 7.72 -5.17
N ALA A 98 -6.24 8.52 -5.71
CA ALA A 98 -5.99 9.38 -6.85
C ALA A 98 -4.84 10.38 -6.61
N ASN A 99 -4.53 10.65 -5.33
CA ASN A 99 -3.44 11.52 -4.90
C ASN A 99 -2.15 10.76 -4.53
N LEU A 100 -2.09 9.44 -4.74
CA LEU A 100 -0.87 8.65 -4.55
C LEU A 100 0.02 8.73 -5.79
N ASP A 101 1.28 9.03 -5.55
CA ASP A 101 2.35 9.11 -6.54
C ASP A 101 3.14 7.78 -6.52
N THR A 102 3.86 7.43 -7.58
CA THR A 102 4.69 6.21 -7.64
C THR A 102 5.65 6.11 -6.45
N ILE A 103 6.25 7.23 -6.06
CA ILE A 103 7.15 7.31 -4.90
C ILE A 103 6.40 6.98 -3.60
N ASN A 104 5.18 7.50 -3.43
CA ASN A 104 4.35 7.24 -2.26
C ASN A 104 3.93 5.77 -2.16
N ILE A 105 3.63 5.12 -3.30
CA ILE A 105 3.30 3.70 -3.33
C ILE A 105 4.53 2.83 -3.07
N GLY A 106 5.70 3.21 -3.59
CA GLY A 106 6.96 2.57 -3.24
C GLY A 106 7.22 2.61 -1.73
N LEU A 107 7.12 3.80 -1.13
CA LEU A 107 7.27 4.00 0.32
C LEU A 107 6.22 3.20 1.12
N LEU A 108 4.97 3.17 0.67
CA LEU A 108 3.90 2.41 1.31
C LEU A 108 4.19 0.90 1.29
N LYS A 109 4.63 0.35 0.16
CA LYS A 109 5.04 -1.06 0.05
C LYS A 109 6.19 -1.36 1.00
N THR A 110 7.23 -0.53 1.01
CA THR A 110 8.39 -0.69 1.89
C THR A 110 7.98 -0.64 3.37
N ALA A 111 7.14 0.32 3.76
CA ALA A 111 6.61 0.41 5.11
C ALA A 111 5.82 -0.85 5.51
N LEU A 112 5.01 -1.39 4.59
CA LEU A 112 4.24 -2.62 4.83
C LEU A 112 5.14 -3.86 4.95
N ILE A 113 6.21 -3.96 4.15
CA ILE A 113 7.19 -5.04 4.27
C ILE A 113 7.83 -4.99 5.67
N ILE A 114 8.33 -3.83 6.09
CA ILE A 114 8.99 -3.67 7.39
C ILE A 114 8.02 -3.93 8.55
N LEU A 115 6.78 -3.44 8.43
CA LEU A 115 5.74 -3.68 9.42
C LEU A 115 5.38 -5.17 9.53
N SER A 116 5.27 -5.86 8.39
CA SER A 116 4.98 -7.30 8.36
C SER A 116 6.08 -8.11 9.03
N LEU A 117 7.34 -7.73 8.83
CA LEU A 117 8.49 -8.36 9.51
C LEU A 117 8.49 -8.08 11.01
N LEU A 118 8.11 -6.87 11.45
CA LEU A 118 7.91 -6.55 12.86
C LEU A 118 6.83 -7.42 13.48
N VAL A 119 5.66 -7.53 12.83
CA VAL A 119 4.56 -8.38 13.31
C VAL A 119 5.01 -9.84 13.36
N ALA A 120 5.72 -10.32 12.35
CA ALA A 120 6.27 -11.68 12.34
C ALA A 120 7.25 -11.95 13.49
N LYS A 121 8.06 -10.94 13.86
CA LYS A 121 9.01 -11.05 14.97
C LYS A 121 8.34 -11.01 16.34
N PHE A 122 7.36 -10.12 16.53
CA PHE A 122 6.66 -9.94 17.81
C PHE A 122 5.50 -10.91 18.03
N TRP A 123 4.96 -11.50 16.96
CA TRP A 123 3.87 -12.46 17.00
C TRP A 123 4.26 -13.74 16.25
N PRO A 124 5.10 -14.61 16.84
CA PRO A 124 5.48 -15.89 16.25
C PRO A 124 4.30 -16.76 15.78
N PRO A 125 3.11 -16.75 16.43
CA PRO A 125 1.96 -17.50 15.93
C PRO A 125 1.53 -17.13 14.51
N VAL A 126 1.89 -15.95 14.01
CA VAL A 126 1.53 -15.51 12.64
C VAL A 126 2.29 -16.31 11.59
N LEU A 127 3.44 -16.88 11.96
CA LEU A 127 4.27 -17.74 11.12
C LEU A 127 3.96 -19.24 11.32
N THR A 128 2.96 -19.57 12.14
CA THR A 128 2.51 -20.97 12.30
C THR A 128 2.01 -21.60 11.00
N PRO A 129 1.23 -20.92 10.13
CA PRO A 129 0.77 -21.50 8.87
C PRO A 129 1.94 -21.87 7.96
N ASP A 130 1.82 -22.95 7.21
CA ASP A 130 2.89 -23.38 6.30
C ASP A 130 3.21 -22.32 5.23
N TRP A 131 4.46 -22.34 4.74
CA TRP A 131 4.94 -21.37 3.75
C TRP A 131 4.07 -21.32 2.49
N TRP A 132 3.55 -22.48 2.06
CA TRP A 132 2.69 -22.61 0.88
C TRP A 132 1.34 -21.90 1.06
N MET A 133 0.84 -21.74 2.29
CA MET A 133 -0.41 -21.01 2.54
C MET A 133 -0.25 -19.52 2.24
N PHE A 134 0.88 -18.93 2.63
CA PHE A 134 1.20 -17.54 2.28
C PHE A 134 1.38 -17.40 0.77
N GLY A 135 2.02 -18.37 0.13
CA GLY A 135 2.14 -18.44 -1.33
C GLY A 135 0.78 -18.51 -2.03
N LEU A 136 -0.16 -19.29 -1.50
CA LEU A 136 -1.52 -19.39 -2.03
C LEU A 136 -2.25 -18.06 -1.91
N VAL A 137 -2.23 -17.42 -0.74
CA VAL A 137 -2.82 -16.09 -0.54
C VAL A 137 -2.19 -15.07 -1.49
N PHE A 138 -0.87 -15.10 -1.65
CA PHE A 138 -0.16 -14.25 -2.61
C PHE A 138 -0.67 -14.50 -4.04
N ILE A 139 -0.75 -15.75 -4.50
CA ILE A 139 -1.23 -16.09 -5.84
C ILE A 139 -2.68 -15.63 -6.04
N VAL A 140 -3.58 -15.93 -5.10
CA VAL A 140 -5.01 -15.58 -5.19
C VAL A 140 -5.22 -14.06 -5.20
N THR A 141 -4.39 -13.29 -4.49
CA THR A 141 -4.48 -11.82 -4.49
C THR A 141 -3.70 -11.19 -5.65
N TYR A 142 -2.62 -11.81 -6.12
CA TYR A 142 -1.80 -11.31 -7.21
C TYR A 142 -2.44 -11.54 -8.56
N ILE A 143 -3.06 -12.69 -8.82
CA ILE A 143 -3.66 -13.02 -10.13
C ILE A 143 -4.71 -11.96 -10.54
N PRO A 144 -5.73 -11.61 -9.74
CA PRO A 144 -6.71 -10.59 -10.11
C PRO A 144 -6.07 -9.23 -10.37
N LEU A 145 -5.08 -8.87 -9.55
CA LEU A 145 -4.35 -7.61 -9.66
C LEU A 145 -3.51 -7.56 -10.95
N ALA A 146 -2.80 -8.65 -11.24
CA ALA A 146 -1.95 -8.81 -12.41
C ALA A 146 -2.77 -8.84 -13.70
N ILE A 147 -3.88 -9.58 -13.73
CA ILE A 147 -4.82 -9.60 -14.86
C ILE A 147 -5.35 -8.20 -15.14
N LYS A 148 -5.80 -7.48 -14.09
CA LYS A 148 -6.34 -6.12 -14.24
C LYS A 148 -5.27 -5.11 -14.67
N LEU A 149 -4.01 -5.31 -14.29
CA LEU A 149 -2.87 -4.51 -14.74
C LEU A 149 -2.41 -4.86 -16.16
N LEU A 150 -2.42 -6.14 -16.54
CA LEU A 150 -1.97 -6.63 -17.85
C LEU A 150 -3.01 -6.42 -18.96
N ILE A 151 -4.27 -6.82 -18.73
CA ILE A 151 -5.34 -6.76 -19.75
C ILE A 151 -5.74 -5.32 -20.09
N ARG A 152 -5.55 -4.37 -19.16
CA ARG A 152 -5.96 -2.97 -19.37
C ARG A 152 -4.94 -2.16 -20.18
N GLN A 153 -4.23 -2.78 -21.12
CA GLN A 153 -3.23 -2.14 -21.97
C GLN A 153 -3.79 -1.45 -23.22
N ASP A 154 -5.05 -1.70 -23.60
CA ASP A 154 -5.50 -1.39 -24.96
C ASP A 154 -6.55 -0.26 -25.09
N ASP A 155 -6.83 0.51 -24.02
CA ASP A 155 -7.72 1.69 -24.06
C ASP A 155 -7.04 2.99 -23.61
#